data_AF-A0A9J6CAL8-F1
#
_entry.id   AF-A0A9J6CAL8-F1
#
_cell.length_a   1.000
_cell.length_b   1.000
_cell.length_c   1.000
_cell.angle_alpha   90.00
_cell.angle_beta   90.00
_cell.angle_gamma   90.00
#
_symmetry.space_group_name_H-M   'P 1'
#
loop_
_entity.id
_entity.type
_entity.pdbx_description
1 polymer ?
#
loop_
_entity_poly.entity_id
_entity_poly.type
_entity_poly.pdbx_seq_one_letter_code
_entity_poly.pdbx_strand_id
1 'polypeptide(L)'
;MGKFNKKLNKKNKPLQLEVVPKEQEQEIHLPESRKSDDVIPKKDKWINKQRVLVLCGRGINHRDRHLMKDLKTIMPHHRDEPKLERWKTLSIINELGEMKHCNKAIYFEGRHKQDLYMWLSNLQDGPSAKFLIENVHTMGELKMTGNCLKGARPLLSFDQNFSKIPHLMLLRELITQTFGVPNHHPKSQPFVDRIYTFTYLDNRIWFRNYQILAEDGALAEIGPRFVMNPVKIFAESFTGEPLWENSDYVSPAKHRRLIRQSAKDKYVNRTEAKARYEATMPTEIFNHDKIGKDVFADGDEEEIVEKILEREENMEQDESEDEEEIQEKREKAEIARVKKLIEKLKPGKEGKKLVKQKDFKSGKIIKKGKTKKGKMIQNIKKTKKLTTKVKV
;
A
#
# COMPACT_ATOMS: atom_id res chain seq x y z
N MET A 1 55.09 -49.13 -17.84
CA MET A 1 56.41 -48.80 -18.45
C MET A 1 56.15 -47.90 -19.65
N GLY A 2 55.92 -46.60 -19.46
CA GLY A 2 56.87 -45.53 -19.84
C GLY A 2 56.47 -44.94 -21.20
N LYS A 3 56.32 -43.63 -21.44
CA LYS A 3 56.87 -42.44 -20.80
C LYS A 3 55.93 -41.24 -21.03
N PHE A 4 55.92 -40.35 -20.05
CA PHE A 4 55.31 -39.03 -20.03
C PHE A 4 56.08 -37.99 -20.88
N ASN A 5 55.34 -36.96 -21.30
CA ASN A 5 55.72 -35.55 -21.50
C ASN A 5 56.48 -35.07 -22.76
N LYS A 6 55.79 -34.20 -23.54
CA LYS A 6 56.14 -32.78 -23.83
C LYS A 6 54.99 -32.15 -24.64
N LYS A 7 54.04 -31.46 -24.00
CA LYS A 7 53.95 -29.98 -23.83
C LYS A 7 54.02 -29.13 -25.12
N LEU A 8 52.87 -28.48 -25.39
CA LEU A 8 52.68 -27.05 -25.71
C LEU A 8 53.31 -26.50 -27.01
N ASN A 9 52.48 -26.40 -28.07
CA ASN A 9 52.31 -25.17 -28.85
C ASN A 9 51.20 -25.35 -29.90
N LYS A 10 49.94 -25.14 -29.50
CA LYS A 10 48.88 -24.77 -30.46
C LYS A 10 48.52 -23.33 -30.17
N LYS A 11 48.95 -22.44 -31.08
CA LYS A 11 48.50 -21.06 -31.17
C LYS A 11 46.98 -21.07 -31.17
N ASN A 12 46.36 -20.42 -30.19
CA ASN A 12 44.93 -20.11 -30.20
C ASN A 12 44.63 -19.29 -31.46
N LYS A 13 44.00 -19.92 -32.46
CA LYS A 13 43.22 -19.16 -33.44
C LYS A 13 41.99 -18.65 -32.68
N PRO A 14 41.69 -17.34 -32.68
CA PRO A 14 40.42 -16.88 -32.16
C PRO A 14 39.30 -17.52 -32.99
N LEU A 15 38.29 -18.09 -32.32
CA LEU A 15 37.04 -18.48 -32.96
C LEU A 15 36.49 -17.24 -33.65
N GLN A 16 36.49 -17.25 -34.98
CA GLN A 16 35.78 -16.28 -35.77
C GLN A 16 34.29 -16.47 -35.47
N LEU A 17 33.73 -15.57 -34.68
CA LEU A 17 32.29 -15.35 -34.67
C LEU A 17 31.91 -15.03 -36.12
N GLU A 18 31.08 -15.87 -36.73
CA GLU A 18 30.47 -15.56 -38.02
C GLU A 18 29.70 -14.25 -37.86
N VAL A 19 30.30 -13.19 -38.40
CA VAL A 19 29.64 -11.91 -38.57
C VAL A 19 28.55 -12.14 -39.60
N VAL A 20 27.30 -12.28 -39.13
CA VAL A 20 26.13 -12.10 -39.97
C VAL A 20 26.34 -10.76 -40.70
N PRO A 21 26.41 -10.74 -42.04
CA PRO A 21 26.63 -9.49 -42.76
C PRO A 21 25.50 -8.53 -42.36
N LYS A 22 25.87 -7.39 -41.77
CA LYS A 22 24.98 -6.24 -41.72
C LYS A 22 24.58 -5.97 -43.16
N GLU A 23 23.31 -6.17 -43.46
CA GLU A 23 22.69 -5.65 -44.68
C GLU A 23 23.14 -4.19 -44.80
N GLN A 24 23.87 -3.90 -45.88
CA GLN A 24 24.29 -2.57 -46.22
C GLN A 24 23.03 -1.71 -46.24
N GLU A 25 22.97 -0.70 -45.38
CA GLU A 25 21.99 0.37 -45.51
C GLU A 25 22.12 0.90 -46.94
N GLN A 26 21.17 0.55 -47.80
CA GLN A 26 21.09 1.10 -49.13
C GLN A 26 20.83 2.59 -48.96
N GLU A 27 21.87 3.40 -49.14
CA GLU A 27 21.72 4.84 -49.31
C GLU A 27 20.79 5.05 -50.50
N ILE A 28 19.56 5.47 -50.21
CA ILE A 28 18.54 5.76 -51.22
C ILE A 28 18.99 7.05 -51.92
N HIS A 29 19.76 6.93 -53.01
CA HIS A 29 20.03 8.05 -53.90
C HIS A 29 18.70 8.54 -54.49
N LEU A 30 18.27 9.73 -54.06
CA LEU A 30 17.13 10.41 -54.64
C LEU A 30 17.49 10.78 -56.10
N PRO A 31 16.57 10.59 -57.06
CA PRO A 31 16.82 10.97 -58.44
C PRO A 31 17.01 12.48 -58.57
N GLU A 32 17.98 12.91 -59.40
CA GLU A 32 18.37 14.31 -59.61
C GLU A 32 17.28 15.17 -60.26
N SER A 33 16.33 14.56 -60.98
CA SER A 33 15.22 15.28 -61.61
C SER A 33 13.93 14.49 -61.50
N ARG A 34 12.89 15.15 -60.96
CA ARG A 34 11.51 14.65 -60.96
C ARG A 34 10.78 15.22 -62.17
N LYS A 35 10.05 14.38 -62.90
CA LYS A 35 9.15 14.88 -63.94
C LYS A 35 7.93 15.52 -63.28
N SER A 36 7.46 16.64 -63.82
CA SER A 36 6.32 17.39 -63.29
C SER A 36 5.01 16.57 -63.26
N ASP A 37 4.91 15.55 -64.12
CA ASP A 37 3.74 14.67 -64.24
C ASP A 37 3.82 13.41 -63.35
N ASP A 38 4.91 13.22 -62.60
CA ASP A 38 5.01 12.10 -61.67
C ASP A 38 4.02 12.35 -60.51
N VAL A 39 2.98 11.51 -60.43
CA VAL A 39 2.03 11.52 -59.31
C VAL A 39 2.81 11.28 -58.02
N ILE A 40 3.04 12.36 -57.25
CA ILE A 40 3.64 12.28 -55.93
C ILE A 40 2.83 11.25 -55.14
N PRO A 41 3.42 10.14 -54.65
CA PRO A 41 2.67 9.17 -53.89
C PRO A 41 2.09 9.90 -52.67
N LYS A 42 0.77 10.11 -52.68
CA LYS A 42 0.04 10.65 -51.52
C LYS A 42 0.21 9.61 -50.43
N LYS A 43 1.15 9.90 -49.54
CA LYS A 43 1.43 9.10 -48.36
C LYS A 43 0.18 9.17 -47.48
N ASP A 44 -0.77 8.25 -47.67
CA ASP A 44 -1.82 7.91 -46.69
C ASP A 44 -1.20 7.25 -45.45
N LYS A 45 -0.12 7.85 -44.93
CA LYS A 45 0.77 7.21 -43.96
C LYS A 45 0.30 7.32 -42.52
N TRP A 46 -0.84 7.96 -42.28
CA TRP A 46 -1.45 7.98 -40.95
C TRP A 46 -2.33 6.74 -40.75
N ILE A 47 -1.66 5.60 -40.54
CA ILE A 47 -2.30 4.28 -40.35
C ILE A 47 -2.95 4.19 -38.96
N ASN A 48 -2.22 4.62 -37.92
CA ASN A 48 -2.69 4.52 -36.53
C ASN A 48 -3.43 5.79 -36.08
N LYS A 49 -4.73 5.87 -36.32
CA LYS A 49 -5.56 7.04 -35.95
C LYS A 49 -5.97 6.99 -34.47
N GLN A 50 -5.02 7.18 -33.56
CA GLN A 50 -5.33 7.32 -32.13
C GLN A 50 -5.67 8.76 -31.78
N ARG A 51 -6.72 8.92 -31.01
CA ARG A 51 -7.15 10.19 -30.41
C ARG A 51 -7.46 9.94 -28.94
N VAL A 52 -6.91 10.80 -28.09
CA VAL A 52 -7.01 10.66 -26.64
C VAL A 52 -7.85 11.80 -26.08
N LEU A 53 -8.97 11.47 -25.46
CA LEU A 53 -9.82 12.41 -24.77
C LEU A 53 -9.22 12.74 -23.39
N VAL A 54 -8.95 14.00 -23.09
CA VAL A 54 -8.41 14.42 -21.79
C VAL A 54 -9.47 15.22 -21.03
N LEU A 55 -10.00 14.59 -19.98
CA LEU A 55 -11.12 15.07 -19.17
C LEU A 55 -10.70 15.32 -17.73
N CYS A 56 -11.47 16.18 -17.04
CA CYS A 56 -11.40 16.28 -15.59
C CYS A 56 -12.77 16.42 -14.95
N GLY A 57 -12.94 15.87 -13.75
CA GLY A 57 -14.11 16.11 -12.91
C GLY A 57 -14.00 17.45 -12.17
N ARG A 58 -15.12 17.94 -11.61
CA ARG A 58 -15.05 19.06 -10.67
C ARG A 58 -14.27 18.70 -9.40
N GLY A 59 -13.59 19.69 -8.83
CA GLY A 59 -12.89 19.56 -7.53
C GLY A 59 -11.43 19.09 -7.59
N ILE A 60 -10.78 19.17 -8.76
CA ILE A 60 -9.32 19.07 -8.92
C ILE A 60 -8.59 20.28 -8.32
N ASN A 61 -7.37 20.05 -7.83
CA ASN A 61 -6.51 21.07 -7.25
C ASN A 61 -5.87 21.97 -8.34
N HIS A 62 -5.23 23.07 -7.93
CA HIS A 62 -4.44 23.92 -8.81
C HIS A 62 -3.28 23.16 -9.46
N ARG A 63 -2.55 22.35 -8.69
CA ARG A 63 -1.43 21.54 -9.20
C ARG A 63 -1.90 20.53 -10.26
N ASP A 64 -3.00 19.85 -10.00
CA ASP A 64 -3.58 18.85 -10.91
C ASP A 64 -4.05 19.49 -12.22
N ARG A 65 -4.53 20.74 -12.18
CA ARG A 65 -4.88 21.49 -13.40
C ARG A 65 -3.67 21.77 -14.28
N HIS A 66 -2.52 22.07 -13.67
CA HIS A 66 -1.27 22.24 -14.40
C HIS A 66 -0.76 20.92 -14.95
N LEU A 67 -0.81 19.82 -14.17
CA LEU A 67 -0.50 18.47 -14.68
C LEU A 67 -1.35 18.11 -15.91
N MET A 68 -2.64 18.40 -15.89
CA MET A 68 -3.52 18.19 -17.03
C MET A 68 -3.12 19.04 -18.25
N LYS A 69 -2.72 20.30 -18.03
CA LYS A 69 -2.22 21.17 -19.11
C LYS A 69 -0.89 20.67 -19.67
N ASP A 70 -0.01 20.17 -18.81
CA ASP A 70 1.29 19.62 -19.21
C ASP A 70 1.07 18.38 -20.11
N LEU A 71 0.18 17.46 -19.71
CA LEU A 71 -0.19 16.31 -20.54
C LEU A 71 -0.80 16.71 -21.89
N LYS A 72 -1.63 17.75 -21.93
CA LYS A 72 -2.16 18.30 -23.20
C LYS A 72 -1.04 18.89 -24.08
N THR A 73 -0.06 19.54 -23.47
CA THR A 73 1.09 20.09 -24.20
C THR A 73 1.97 18.99 -24.79
N ILE A 74 2.15 17.91 -24.03
CA ILE A 74 2.97 16.76 -24.39
C ILE A 74 2.33 15.92 -25.52
N MET A 75 1.02 15.67 -25.46
CA MET A 75 0.33 14.79 -26.41
C MET A 75 -0.34 15.58 -27.54
N PRO A 76 0.14 15.59 -28.79
CA PRO A 76 -0.47 16.36 -29.88
C PRO A 76 -1.83 15.79 -30.34
N HIS A 77 -2.09 14.52 -30.11
CA HIS A 77 -3.33 13.80 -30.44
C HIS A 77 -4.40 13.90 -29.34
N HIS A 78 -4.22 14.78 -28.37
CA HIS A 78 -5.23 15.04 -27.34
C HIS A 78 -6.44 15.79 -27.90
N ARG A 79 -7.59 15.53 -27.31
CA ARG A 79 -8.81 16.34 -27.42
C ARG A 79 -9.25 16.75 -26.03
N ASP A 80 -9.50 18.03 -25.87
CA ASP A 80 -9.97 18.61 -24.62
C ASP A 80 -11.49 18.64 -24.55
N GLU A 81 -12.00 18.60 -23.33
CA GLU A 81 -13.41 18.82 -23.00
C GLU A 81 -13.53 19.67 -21.74
N PRO A 82 -14.71 20.29 -21.53
CA PRO A 82 -15.01 20.96 -20.28
C PRO A 82 -15.14 19.95 -19.14
N LYS A 83 -15.18 20.46 -17.92
CA LYS A 83 -15.16 19.62 -16.72
C LYS A 83 -16.47 18.86 -16.57
N LEU A 84 -16.36 17.56 -16.29
CA LEU A 84 -17.51 16.71 -15.99
C LEU A 84 -18.08 17.06 -14.60
N GLU A 85 -19.40 17.07 -14.51
CA GLU A 85 -20.11 17.20 -13.24
C GLU A 85 -20.03 15.92 -12.41
N ARG A 86 -19.96 16.06 -11.07
CA ARG A 86 -19.75 14.91 -10.18
C ARG A 86 -20.98 14.00 -10.02
N TRP A 87 -22.18 14.51 -10.30
CA TRP A 87 -23.42 13.74 -10.19
C TRP A 87 -23.64 12.77 -11.37
N LYS A 88 -22.89 12.97 -12.45
CA LYS A 88 -22.99 12.17 -13.66
C LYS A 88 -22.25 10.83 -13.49
N THR A 89 -22.84 9.75 -14.00
CA THR A 89 -22.20 8.43 -14.09
C THR A 89 -21.01 8.47 -15.05
N LEU A 90 -19.97 7.67 -14.78
CA LEU A 90 -18.76 7.63 -15.61
C LEU A 90 -19.01 7.12 -17.04
N SER A 91 -20.13 6.44 -17.29
CA SER A 91 -20.56 5.98 -18.63
C SER A 91 -20.66 7.12 -19.65
N ILE A 92 -20.95 8.34 -19.20
CA ILE A 92 -21.07 9.52 -20.07
C ILE A 92 -19.73 9.84 -20.77
N ILE A 93 -18.61 9.39 -20.21
CA ILE A 93 -17.30 9.55 -20.84
C ILE A 93 -17.22 8.76 -22.15
N ASN A 94 -17.91 7.62 -22.25
CA ASN A 94 -17.97 6.81 -23.47
C ASN A 94 -18.73 7.56 -24.58
N GLU A 95 -19.87 8.16 -24.24
CA GLU A 95 -20.67 8.99 -25.16
C GLU A 95 -19.90 10.21 -25.66
N LEU A 96 -19.19 10.92 -24.75
CA LEU A 96 -18.32 12.05 -25.13
C LEU A 96 -17.17 11.60 -26.03
N GLY A 97 -16.64 10.41 -25.76
CA GLY A 97 -15.65 9.74 -26.59
C GLY A 97 -16.14 9.51 -28.01
N GLU A 98 -17.35 8.99 -28.16
CA GLU A 98 -17.98 8.74 -29.45
C GLU A 98 -18.26 10.03 -30.21
N MET A 99 -18.84 11.04 -29.56
CA MET A 99 -19.11 12.36 -30.14
C MET A 99 -17.84 13.03 -30.70
N LYS A 100 -16.71 12.88 -30.02
CA LYS A 100 -15.41 13.46 -30.45
C LYS A 100 -14.56 12.51 -31.27
N HIS A 101 -15.07 11.31 -31.58
CA HIS A 101 -14.33 10.24 -32.25
C HIS A 101 -12.96 9.98 -31.59
N CYS A 102 -12.97 9.81 -30.27
CA CYS A 102 -11.79 9.46 -29.48
C CYS A 102 -11.78 7.95 -29.22
N ASN A 103 -10.60 7.35 -29.33
CA ASN A 103 -10.43 5.91 -29.12
C ASN A 103 -10.08 5.63 -27.65
N LYS A 104 -9.34 6.56 -27.03
CA LYS A 104 -8.83 6.45 -25.67
C LYS A 104 -9.27 7.64 -24.84
N ALA A 105 -9.32 7.45 -23.52
CA ALA A 105 -9.64 8.52 -22.58
C ALA A 105 -8.71 8.53 -21.36
N ILE A 106 -8.39 9.74 -20.92
CA ILE A 106 -7.74 10.05 -19.65
C ILE A 106 -8.72 10.90 -18.86
N TYR A 107 -9.16 10.41 -17.71
CA TYR A 107 -10.07 11.14 -16.83
C TYR A 107 -9.46 11.39 -15.45
N PHE A 108 -9.35 12.67 -15.09
CA PHE A 108 -8.90 13.11 -13.78
C PHE A 108 -10.07 13.27 -12.81
N GLU A 109 -10.13 12.40 -11.80
CA GLU A 109 -11.13 12.43 -10.74
C GLU A 109 -10.52 13.06 -9.48
N GLY A 110 -10.89 14.31 -9.18
CA GLY A 110 -10.49 15.00 -7.95
C GLY A 110 -11.44 14.70 -6.79
N ARG A 111 -10.90 14.14 -5.68
CA ARG A 111 -11.64 13.92 -4.43
C ARG A 111 -11.14 14.84 -3.33
N HIS A 112 -12.09 15.44 -2.60
CA HIS A 112 -11.81 16.37 -1.49
C HIS A 112 -10.81 17.50 -1.80
N LYS A 113 -10.58 17.84 -3.08
CA LYS A 113 -9.55 18.81 -3.54
C LYS A 113 -8.12 18.46 -3.09
N GLN A 114 -7.88 17.22 -2.68
CA GLN A 114 -6.60 16.76 -2.13
C GLN A 114 -6.09 15.51 -2.84
N ASP A 115 -6.98 14.55 -3.11
CA ASP A 115 -6.60 13.29 -3.72
C ASP A 115 -6.94 13.32 -5.21
N LEU A 116 -5.98 12.91 -6.04
CA LEU A 116 -6.12 12.83 -7.49
C LEU A 116 -6.14 11.37 -7.91
N TYR A 117 -7.22 10.97 -8.58
CA TYR A 117 -7.27 9.71 -9.29
C TYR A 117 -7.21 9.98 -10.79
N MET A 118 -6.54 9.10 -11.51
CA MET A 118 -6.52 9.12 -12.96
C MET A 118 -7.02 7.79 -13.49
N TRP A 119 -7.92 7.88 -14.45
CA TRP A 119 -8.43 6.75 -15.19
C TRP A 119 -7.84 6.78 -16.58
N LEU A 120 -7.30 5.64 -17.01
CA LEU A 120 -6.93 5.40 -18.41
C LEU A 120 -7.90 4.37 -18.95
N SER A 121 -8.52 4.64 -20.09
CA SER A 121 -9.48 3.71 -20.70
C SER A 121 -9.36 3.66 -22.20
N ASN A 122 -9.66 2.50 -22.76
CA ASN A 122 -10.04 2.35 -24.16
C ASN A 122 -11.57 2.40 -24.28
N LEU A 123 -12.10 3.36 -25.05
CA LEU A 123 -13.51 3.76 -24.99
C LEU A 123 -14.46 2.74 -25.63
N GLN A 124 -14.01 1.99 -26.64
CA GLN A 124 -14.85 1.06 -27.41
C GLN A 124 -15.01 -0.29 -26.68
N ASP A 125 -13.89 -0.98 -26.41
CA ASP A 125 -13.93 -2.36 -25.88
C ASP A 125 -13.56 -2.45 -24.39
N GLY A 126 -13.14 -1.36 -23.74
CA GLY A 126 -12.30 -1.47 -22.53
C GLY A 126 -10.89 -1.96 -22.88
N PRO A 127 -9.99 -2.22 -21.92
CA PRO A 127 -10.14 -2.14 -20.47
C PRO A 127 -9.96 -0.73 -19.90
N SER A 128 -10.35 -0.54 -18.65
CA SER A 128 -10.07 0.69 -17.90
C SER A 128 -9.25 0.44 -16.64
N ALA A 129 -8.28 1.32 -16.39
CA ALA A 129 -7.40 1.22 -15.23
C ALA A 129 -7.50 2.48 -14.39
N LYS A 130 -7.71 2.28 -13.08
CA LYS A 130 -7.75 3.36 -12.09
C LYS A 130 -6.43 3.44 -11.35
N PHE A 131 -5.86 4.63 -11.31
CA PHE A 131 -4.64 4.95 -10.58
C PHE A 131 -4.90 6.03 -9.54
N LEU A 132 -4.26 5.92 -8.39
CA LEU A 132 -4.05 7.04 -7.49
C LEU A 132 -2.76 7.74 -7.93
N ILE A 133 -2.82 9.05 -8.18
CA ILE A 133 -1.64 9.83 -8.52
C ILE A 133 -1.06 10.43 -7.24
N GLU A 134 0.24 10.22 -7.05
CA GLU A 134 1.03 10.74 -5.94
C GLU A 134 2.26 11.49 -6.48
N ASN A 135 2.88 12.31 -5.64
CA ASN A 135 4.14 13.02 -5.93
C ASN A 135 4.13 13.76 -7.28
N VAL A 136 3.06 14.52 -7.54
CA VAL A 136 2.92 15.33 -8.75
C VAL A 136 3.86 16.53 -8.68
N HIS A 137 4.73 16.61 -9.68
CA HIS A 137 5.59 17.73 -10.01
C HIS A 137 5.31 18.19 -11.44
N THR A 138 4.95 19.45 -11.61
CA THR A 138 4.57 20.00 -12.92
C THR A 138 5.79 20.54 -13.68
N MET A 139 5.67 20.76 -14.99
CA MET A 139 6.75 21.33 -15.81
C MET A 139 7.20 22.72 -15.33
N GLY A 140 6.31 23.48 -14.70
CA GLY A 140 6.62 24.83 -14.19
C GLY A 140 7.45 24.87 -12.91
N GLU A 141 7.97 23.74 -12.42
CA GLU A 141 8.82 23.69 -11.23
C GLU A 141 10.29 23.98 -11.57
N LEU A 142 10.95 24.80 -10.74
CA LEU A 142 12.30 25.33 -10.99
C LEU A 142 13.40 24.28 -11.26
N LYS A 143 13.22 23.04 -10.77
CA LYS A 143 14.22 21.97 -10.91
C LYS A 143 14.20 21.28 -12.28
N MET A 144 13.21 21.58 -13.12
CA MET A 144 13.09 20.97 -14.45
C MET A 144 13.71 21.90 -15.48
N THR A 145 14.95 21.60 -15.88
CA THR A 145 15.75 22.45 -16.79
C THR A 145 15.62 22.05 -18.26
N GLY A 146 15.04 20.88 -18.54
CA GLY A 146 14.85 20.38 -19.90
C GLY A 146 13.73 21.10 -20.64
N ASN A 147 13.88 21.24 -21.96
CA ASN A 147 12.87 21.74 -22.87
C ASN A 147 12.57 20.67 -23.94
N CYS A 148 11.44 20.77 -24.65
CA CYS A 148 11.22 19.89 -25.80
C CYS A 148 10.28 20.52 -26.82
N LEU A 149 10.44 20.12 -28.08
CA LEU A 149 9.55 20.51 -29.17
C LEU A 149 8.12 20.04 -28.89
N LYS A 150 7.17 20.96 -28.95
CA LYS A 150 5.74 20.64 -28.78
C LYS A 150 5.27 19.72 -29.91
N GLY A 151 4.67 18.59 -29.57
CA GLY A 151 4.22 17.60 -30.54
C GLY A 151 5.31 16.69 -31.12
N ALA A 152 6.57 16.79 -30.69
CA ALA A 152 7.58 15.77 -30.97
C ALA A 152 7.16 14.40 -30.42
N ARG A 153 7.48 13.36 -31.18
CA ARG A 153 7.12 11.98 -30.86
C ARG A 153 8.03 11.48 -29.73
N PRO A 154 7.48 10.95 -28.62
CA PRO A 154 8.27 10.44 -27.53
C PRO A 154 8.75 9.01 -27.80
N LEU A 155 9.91 8.67 -27.25
CA LEU A 155 10.27 7.28 -27.02
C LEU A 155 9.66 6.82 -25.70
N LEU A 156 9.08 5.63 -25.68
CA LEU A 156 8.54 5.02 -24.47
C LEU A 156 9.53 3.99 -23.96
N SER A 157 10.10 4.24 -22.78
CA SER A 157 10.98 3.31 -22.07
C SER A 157 10.20 2.68 -20.92
N PHE A 158 10.12 1.35 -20.94
CA PHE A 158 9.45 0.55 -19.90
C PHE A 158 10.48 -0.33 -19.19
N ASP A 159 10.33 -0.46 -17.89
CA ASP A 159 11.08 -1.43 -17.09
C ASP A 159 10.76 -2.88 -17.49
N GLN A 160 11.72 -3.79 -17.30
CA GLN A 160 11.62 -5.23 -17.60
C GLN A 160 10.42 -5.88 -16.89
N ASN A 161 10.06 -5.37 -15.70
CA ASN A 161 8.97 -5.88 -14.88
C ASN A 161 7.60 -5.82 -15.58
N PHE A 162 7.42 -4.88 -16.52
CA PHE A 162 6.19 -4.78 -17.31
C PHE A 162 5.97 -5.97 -18.26
N SER A 163 7.03 -6.73 -18.58
CA SER A 163 6.92 -7.94 -19.40
C SER A 163 6.70 -9.21 -18.57
N LYS A 164 7.05 -9.19 -17.28
CA LYS A 164 6.99 -10.37 -16.40
C LYS A 164 5.62 -10.55 -15.75
N ILE A 165 5.01 -9.44 -15.33
CA ILE A 165 3.78 -9.47 -14.54
C ILE A 165 2.56 -9.24 -15.45
N PRO A 166 1.53 -10.12 -15.45
CA PRO A 166 0.41 -10.04 -16.39
C PRO A 166 -0.37 -8.73 -16.35
N HIS A 167 -0.70 -8.23 -15.15
CA HIS A 167 -1.44 -6.97 -15.03
C HIS A 167 -0.62 -5.78 -15.50
N LEU A 168 0.70 -5.78 -15.28
CA LEU A 168 1.59 -4.75 -15.82
C LEU A 168 1.73 -4.86 -17.34
N MET A 169 1.68 -6.06 -17.92
CA MET A 169 1.71 -6.24 -19.38
C MET A 169 0.50 -5.58 -20.05
N LEU A 170 -0.70 -5.73 -19.46
CA LEU A 170 -1.90 -5.02 -19.90
C LEU A 170 -1.74 -3.51 -19.75
N LEU A 171 -1.22 -3.05 -18.61
CA LEU A 171 -0.98 -1.63 -18.39
C LEU A 171 0.07 -1.05 -19.35
N ARG A 172 1.11 -1.81 -19.69
CA ARG A 172 2.11 -1.42 -20.69
C ARG A 172 1.46 -1.13 -22.03
N GLU A 173 0.58 -2.02 -22.49
CA GLU A 173 -0.14 -1.85 -23.75
C GLU A 173 -1.07 -0.63 -23.71
N LEU A 174 -1.85 -0.49 -22.63
CA LEU A 174 -2.74 0.66 -22.43
C LEU A 174 -1.97 1.99 -22.41
N ILE A 175 -0.84 2.04 -21.69
CA ILE A 175 0.04 3.22 -21.60
C ILE A 175 0.70 3.51 -22.96
N THR A 176 1.14 2.49 -23.67
CA THR A 176 1.73 2.62 -25.01
C THR A 176 0.75 3.26 -25.99
N GLN A 177 -0.50 2.81 -25.99
CA GLN A 177 -1.55 3.36 -26.88
C GLN A 177 -2.06 4.75 -26.45
N THR A 178 -1.90 5.13 -25.19
CA THR A 178 -2.37 6.44 -24.68
C THR A 178 -1.31 7.51 -24.83
N PHE A 179 -0.08 7.26 -24.37
CA PHE A 179 1.03 8.22 -24.40
C PHE A 179 1.82 8.18 -25.71
N GLY A 180 1.70 7.10 -26.50
CA GLY A 180 2.30 7.00 -27.82
C GLY A 180 1.67 7.99 -28.79
N VAL A 181 2.53 8.73 -29.51
CA VAL A 181 2.07 9.66 -30.55
C VAL A 181 2.08 8.94 -31.89
N PRO A 182 0.93 8.86 -32.59
CA PRO A 182 0.87 8.25 -33.91
C PRO A 182 1.87 8.86 -34.90
N ASN A 183 2.42 8.00 -35.77
CA ASN A 183 3.27 8.46 -36.84
C ASN A 183 2.45 9.29 -37.85
N HIS A 184 3.02 10.40 -38.31
CA HIS A 184 2.38 11.35 -39.23
C HIS A 184 1.04 11.94 -38.74
N HIS A 185 0.87 12.11 -37.43
CA HIS A 185 -0.26 12.89 -36.92
C HIS A 185 -0.14 14.35 -37.42
N PRO A 186 -1.23 15.05 -37.78
CA PRO A 186 -1.15 16.39 -38.37
C PRO A 186 -0.42 17.43 -37.51
N LYS A 187 -0.44 17.24 -36.18
CA LYS A 187 0.25 18.10 -35.20
C LYS A 187 1.57 17.52 -34.69
N SER A 188 1.97 16.32 -35.14
CA SER A 188 3.24 15.71 -34.69
C SER A 188 4.41 16.27 -35.49
N GLN A 189 5.50 16.55 -34.79
CA GLN A 189 6.78 16.85 -35.42
C GLN A 189 7.52 15.55 -35.79
N PRO A 190 8.35 15.55 -36.85
CA PRO A 190 9.06 14.35 -37.29
C PRO A 190 10.17 13.93 -36.33
N PHE A 191 10.73 14.87 -35.57
CA PHE A 191 11.86 14.64 -34.67
C PHE A 191 11.46 13.96 -33.35
N VAL A 192 12.41 13.21 -32.81
CA VAL A 192 12.34 12.56 -31.51
C VAL A 192 13.26 13.33 -30.56
N ASP A 193 12.66 14.03 -29.62
CA ASP A 193 13.36 14.96 -28.71
C ASP A 193 13.24 14.55 -27.24
N ARG A 194 12.30 13.65 -26.92
CA ARG A 194 11.97 13.29 -25.53
C ARG A 194 11.69 11.80 -25.33
N ILE A 195 11.88 11.38 -24.09
CA ILE A 195 11.71 10.01 -23.61
C ILE A 195 10.76 10.03 -22.42
N TYR A 196 9.71 9.22 -22.46
CA TYR A 196 8.93 8.86 -21.28
C TYR A 196 9.47 7.60 -20.68
N THR A 197 9.78 7.65 -19.39
CA THR A 197 10.27 6.50 -18.65
C THR A 197 9.21 6.07 -17.65
N PHE A 198 8.86 4.78 -17.72
CA PHE A 198 7.96 4.12 -16.78
C PHE A 198 8.77 3.09 -15.99
N THR A 199 9.09 3.41 -14.74
CA THR A 199 9.84 2.51 -13.84
C THR A 199 8.88 1.91 -12.83
N TYR A 200 8.95 0.59 -12.61
CA TYR A 200 8.14 -0.07 -11.59
C TYR A 200 8.97 -0.28 -10.32
N LEU A 201 8.60 0.40 -9.24
CA LEU A 201 9.28 0.35 -7.94
C LEU A 201 8.25 0.44 -6.81
N ASP A 202 8.39 -0.39 -5.78
CA ASP A 202 7.51 -0.43 -4.60
C ASP A 202 6.03 -0.53 -4.95
N ASN A 203 5.70 -1.40 -5.90
CA ASN A 203 4.35 -1.63 -6.42
C ASN A 203 3.69 -0.36 -7.02
N ARG A 204 4.51 0.63 -7.38
CA ARG A 204 4.09 1.89 -8.01
C ARG A 204 4.83 2.11 -9.32
N ILE A 205 4.18 2.81 -10.23
CA ILE A 205 4.74 3.17 -11.53
C ILE A 205 5.20 4.62 -11.47
N TRP A 206 6.49 4.85 -11.65
CA TRP A 206 7.09 6.17 -11.68
C TRP A 206 7.13 6.66 -13.13
N PHE A 207 6.50 7.81 -13.39
CA PHE A 207 6.56 8.49 -14.67
C PHE A 207 7.56 9.64 -14.61
N ARG A 208 8.47 9.67 -15.59
CA ARG A 208 9.41 10.76 -15.81
C ARG A 208 9.52 11.09 -17.28
N ASN A 209 9.74 12.37 -17.58
CA ASN A 209 9.90 12.89 -18.93
C ASN A 209 11.27 13.57 -19.07
N TYR A 210 12.08 13.07 -20.00
CA TYR A 210 13.44 13.51 -20.25
C TYR A 210 13.60 14.07 -21.67
N GLN A 211 14.37 15.14 -21.81
CA GLN A 211 14.88 15.65 -23.08
C GLN A 211 16.14 14.89 -23.46
N ILE A 212 16.31 14.63 -24.75
CA ILE A 212 17.57 14.16 -25.33
C ILE A 212 18.41 15.40 -25.68
N LEU A 213 19.51 15.62 -24.97
CA LEU A 213 20.36 16.82 -25.18
C LEU A 213 21.35 16.64 -26.33
N ALA A 214 21.98 15.47 -26.40
CA ALA A 214 23.07 15.17 -27.32
C ALA A 214 22.98 13.71 -27.77
N GLU A 215 23.61 13.40 -28.90
CA GLU A 215 23.71 12.03 -29.43
C GLU A 215 24.45 11.08 -28.48
N ASP A 216 25.28 11.62 -27.59
CA ASP A 216 25.99 10.88 -26.52
C ASP A 216 25.05 10.32 -25.42
N GLY A 217 23.73 10.60 -25.50
CA GLY A 217 22.74 10.05 -24.58
C GLY A 217 22.57 10.83 -23.28
N ALA A 218 23.07 12.07 -23.20
CA ALA A 218 22.81 12.96 -22.07
C ALA A 218 21.33 13.34 -21.99
N LEU A 219 20.74 13.22 -20.80
CA LEU A 219 19.31 13.47 -20.57
C LEU A 219 19.09 14.60 -19.56
N ALA A 220 18.21 15.54 -19.88
CA ALA A 220 17.72 16.57 -18.94
C ALA A 220 16.26 16.31 -18.58
N GLU A 221 15.87 16.54 -17.33
CA GLU A 221 14.48 16.34 -16.90
C GLU A 221 13.60 17.55 -17.29
N ILE A 222 12.49 17.30 -18.00
CA ILE A 222 11.52 18.34 -18.45
C ILE A 222 10.31 18.39 -17.51
N GLY A 223 9.83 17.21 -17.10
CA GLY A 223 8.56 17.05 -16.39
C GLY A 223 7.36 16.88 -17.34
N PRO A 224 6.16 16.59 -16.82
CA PRO A 224 5.84 16.43 -15.41
C PRO A 224 6.38 15.11 -14.86
N ARG A 225 6.56 15.06 -13.54
CA ARG A 225 6.92 13.86 -12.79
C ARG A 225 5.75 13.50 -11.89
N PHE A 226 5.35 12.24 -11.89
CA PHE A 226 4.32 11.76 -10.97
C PHE A 226 4.45 10.26 -10.78
N VAL A 227 3.84 9.77 -9.70
CA VAL A 227 3.80 8.36 -9.37
C VAL A 227 2.36 7.89 -9.52
N MET A 228 2.17 6.81 -10.26
CA MET A 228 0.89 6.14 -10.43
C MET A 228 0.87 4.89 -9.55
N ASN A 229 -0.03 4.88 -8.57
CA ASN A 229 -0.30 3.69 -7.77
C ASN A 229 -1.55 2.97 -8.36
N PRO A 230 -1.40 1.78 -8.95
CA PRO A 230 -2.51 1.06 -9.57
C PRO A 230 -3.51 0.60 -8.49
N VAL A 231 -4.79 0.92 -8.67
CA VAL A 231 -5.87 0.64 -7.71
C VAL A 231 -6.67 -0.58 -8.15
N LYS A 232 -7.29 -0.48 -9.32
CA LYS A 232 -8.14 -1.52 -9.92
C LYS A 232 -8.05 -1.44 -11.44
N ILE A 233 -8.17 -2.59 -12.10
CA ILE A 233 -8.34 -2.73 -13.54
C ILE A 233 -9.71 -3.34 -13.79
N PHE A 234 -10.47 -2.76 -14.70
CA PHE A 234 -11.81 -3.18 -15.09
C PHE A 234 -11.80 -3.74 -16.51
N ALA A 235 -12.69 -4.69 -16.77
CA ALA A 235 -12.84 -5.29 -18.09
C ALA A 235 -13.32 -4.28 -19.14
N GLU A 236 -14.29 -3.43 -18.78
CA GLU A 236 -14.93 -2.49 -19.70
C GLU A 236 -14.43 -1.05 -19.47
N SER A 237 -14.89 -0.13 -20.31
CA SER A 237 -14.58 1.30 -20.22
C SER A 237 -15.42 2.00 -19.14
N PHE A 238 -14.79 2.39 -18.03
CA PHE A 238 -15.39 3.10 -16.88
C PHE A 238 -16.54 2.40 -16.13
N THR A 239 -16.96 1.25 -16.64
CA THR A 239 -18.01 0.37 -16.14
C THR A 239 -17.45 -1.06 -16.05
N GLY A 240 -18.21 -2.00 -15.51
CA GLY A 240 -17.88 -3.42 -15.52
C GLY A 240 -17.21 -3.95 -14.25
N GLU A 241 -16.95 -5.26 -14.26
CA GLU A 241 -16.34 -5.98 -13.15
C GLU A 241 -14.82 -5.72 -13.07
N PRO A 242 -14.25 -5.58 -11.85
CA PRO A 242 -12.80 -5.48 -11.69
C PRO A 242 -12.11 -6.82 -12.02
N LEU A 243 -11.28 -6.85 -13.06
CA LEU A 243 -10.42 -7.98 -13.39
C LEU A 243 -9.29 -8.17 -12.38
N TRP A 244 -8.81 -7.07 -11.82
CA TRP A 244 -7.70 -7.07 -10.87
C TRP A 244 -7.84 -5.93 -9.87
N GLU A 245 -7.53 -6.21 -8.61
CA GLU A 245 -7.49 -5.25 -7.52
C GLU A 245 -6.16 -5.36 -6.79
N ASN A 246 -5.56 -4.22 -6.47
CA ASN A 246 -4.32 -4.16 -5.72
C ASN A 246 -4.59 -4.38 -4.22
N SER A 247 -4.03 -5.45 -3.64
CA SER A 247 -4.13 -5.75 -2.21
C SER A 247 -3.42 -4.71 -1.33
N ASP A 248 -2.34 -4.13 -1.83
CA ASP A 248 -1.46 -3.23 -1.06
C ASP A 248 -1.98 -1.80 -1.09
N TYR A 249 -2.94 -1.52 -1.96
CA TYR A 249 -3.51 -0.20 -2.11
C TYR A 249 -4.37 0.17 -0.90
N VAL A 250 -3.99 1.26 -0.24
CA VAL A 250 -4.79 1.89 0.83
C VAL A 250 -5.23 3.26 0.37
N SER A 251 -6.54 3.51 0.39
CA SER A 251 -7.05 4.82 0.01
C SER A 251 -6.57 5.93 0.95
N PRO A 252 -6.23 7.13 0.44
CA PRO A 252 -5.77 8.24 1.28
C PRO A 252 -6.76 8.61 2.39
N ALA A 253 -8.07 8.50 2.12
CA ALA A 253 -9.12 8.70 3.11
C ALA A 253 -9.05 7.67 4.25
N LYS A 254 -8.81 6.39 3.94
CA LYS A 254 -8.62 5.32 4.94
C LYS A 254 -7.34 5.53 5.72
N HIS A 255 -6.25 5.92 5.06
CA HIS A 255 -4.98 6.25 5.73
C HIS A 255 -5.15 7.42 6.72
N ARG A 256 -5.79 8.52 6.31
CA ARG A 256 -6.10 9.66 7.20
C ARG A 256 -7.02 9.25 8.36
N ARG A 257 -7.98 8.36 8.12
CA ARG A 257 -8.85 7.82 9.18
C ARG A 257 -8.04 7.01 10.20
N LEU A 258 -7.12 6.16 9.74
CA LEU A 258 -6.25 5.36 10.60
C LEU A 258 -5.37 6.26 11.48
N ILE A 259 -4.77 7.31 10.92
CA ILE A 259 -3.98 8.29 11.68
C ILE A 259 -4.84 8.94 12.76
N ARG A 260 -6.04 9.42 12.41
CA ARG A 260 -6.97 10.03 13.38
C ARG A 260 -7.42 9.03 14.45
N GLN A 261 -7.61 7.77 14.09
CA GLN A 261 -7.97 6.71 15.02
C GLN A 261 -6.82 6.44 16.00
N SER A 262 -5.59 6.28 15.51
CA SER A 262 -4.41 6.09 16.36
C SER A 262 -4.19 7.27 17.33
N ALA A 263 -4.50 8.49 16.89
CA ALA A 263 -4.45 9.67 17.77
C ALA A 263 -5.53 9.64 18.85
N LYS A 264 -6.73 9.15 18.54
CA LYS A 264 -7.81 8.95 19.53
C LYS A 264 -7.45 7.82 20.52
N ASP A 265 -6.90 6.73 20.02
CA ASP A 265 -6.52 5.58 20.84
C ASP A 265 -5.45 5.96 21.87
N LYS A 266 -4.53 6.89 21.55
CA LYS A 266 -3.58 7.43 22.54
C LYS A 266 -4.26 8.11 23.73
N TYR A 267 -5.33 8.86 23.48
CA TYR A 267 -6.11 9.50 24.55
C TYR A 267 -6.85 8.45 25.39
N VAL A 268 -7.51 7.50 24.73
CA VAL A 268 -8.22 6.39 25.41
C VAL A 268 -7.25 5.58 26.27
N ASN A 269 -6.09 5.19 25.72
CA ASN A 269 -5.07 4.42 26.44
C ASN A 269 -4.52 5.20 27.65
N ARG A 270 -4.39 6.52 27.57
CA ARG A 270 -3.96 7.35 28.72
C ARG A 270 -5.01 7.35 29.82
N THR A 271 -6.28 7.55 29.45
CA THR A 271 -7.38 7.54 30.40
C THR A 271 -7.55 6.16 31.03
N GLU A 272 -7.43 5.10 30.24
CA GLU A 272 -7.47 3.72 30.73
C GLU A 272 -6.27 3.40 31.63
N ALA A 273 -5.06 3.85 31.28
CA ALA A 273 -3.88 3.68 32.13
C ALA A 273 -4.03 4.42 33.46
N LYS A 274 -4.60 5.64 33.46
CA LYS A 274 -4.89 6.38 34.68
C LYS A 274 -5.94 5.67 35.54
N ALA A 275 -7.02 5.19 34.93
CA ALA A 275 -8.05 4.43 35.63
C ALA A 275 -7.52 3.10 36.20
N ARG A 276 -6.64 2.40 35.46
CA ARG A 276 -5.96 1.19 35.94
C ARG A 276 -5.01 1.50 37.10
N TYR A 277 -4.25 2.59 37.02
CA TYR A 277 -3.39 3.02 38.11
C TYR A 277 -4.21 3.32 39.37
N GLU A 278 -5.27 4.12 39.26
CA GLU A 278 -6.18 4.40 40.38
C GLU A 278 -6.82 3.13 40.96
N ALA A 279 -7.14 2.15 40.11
CA ALA A 279 -7.71 0.87 40.56
C ALA A 279 -6.68 -0.06 41.23
N THR A 280 -5.41 0.00 40.80
CA THR A 280 -4.32 -0.84 41.32
C THR A 280 -3.61 -0.20 42.50
N MET A 281 -3.83 1.10 42.72
CA MET A 281 -3.22 1.85 43.82
C MET A 281 -3.58 1.18 45.16
N PRO A 282 -2.59 0.66 45.91
CA PRO A 282 -2.85 0.11 47.23
C PRO A 282 -3.39 1.21 48.14
N THR A 283 -4.48 0.93 48.87
CA THR A 283 -5.02 1.85 49.88
C THR A 283 -4.07 2.03 51.06
N GLU A 284 -3.23 1.03 51.33
CA GLU A 284 -2.20 1.05 52.37
C GLU A 284 -0.84 0.80 51.70
N ILE A 285 0.10 1.74 51.89
CA ILE A 285 1.41 1.75 51.21
C ILE A 285 2.40 0.87 51.99
N PHE A 286 2.37 0.95 53.31
CA PHE A 286 3.11 0.10 54.24
C PHE A 286 2.25 -0.10 55.48
N ASN A 287 1.97 -1.35 55.85
CA ASN A 287 1.33 -1.67 57.11
C ASN A 287 2.40 -1.67 58.22
N HIS A 288 2.76 -0.48 58.71
CA HIS A 288 3.81 -0.29 59.71
C HIS A 288 3.45 -0.84 61.10
N ASP A 289 2.17 -1.18 61.33
CA ASP A 289 1.62 -1.51 62.64
C ASP A 289 1.64 -3.01 62.99
N LYS A 290 2.13 -3.90 62.11
CA LYS A 290 2.15 -5.35 62.44
C LYS A 290 3.10 -5.72 63.60
N ILE A 291 4.11 -4.91 63.90
CA ILE A 291 5.12 -5.20 64.95
C ILE A 291 5.50 -3.95 65.78
N GLY A 292 5.41 -2.75 65.21
CA GLY A 292 6.06 -1.56 65.78
C GLY A 292 5.42 -0.93 67.03
N LYS A 293 4.16 -1.24 67.37
CA LYS A 293 3.51 -0.67 68.56
C LYS A 293 3.64 -1.53 69.81
N ASP A 294 3.74 -2.85 69.64
CA ASP A 294 3.81 -3.80 70.76
C ASP A 294 5.27 -4.03 71.24
N VAL A 295 6.27 -3.74 70.40
CA VAL A 295 7.71 -3.91 70.73
C VAL A 295 8.30 -2.77 71.58
N PHE A 296 7.66 -1.59 71.62
CA PHE A 296 8.18 -0.40 72.33
C PHE A 296 7.26 0.09 73.47
N ALA A 297 6.39 -0.78 74.00
CA ALA A 297 5.61 -0.47 75.20
C ALA A 297 6.48 -0.70 76.45
N ASP A 298 6.54 0.29 77.35
CA ASP A 298 7.29 0.17 78.61
C ASP A 298 6.58 -0.81 79.57
N GLY A 299 6.97 -2.09 79.56
CA GLY A 299 6.46 -3.19 80.41
C GLY A 299 7.36 -4.43 80.40
N ASP A 300 7.14 -5.37 81.32
CA ASP A 300 7.98 -6.57 81.53
C ASP A 300 8.06 -7.46 80.27
N GLU A 301 9.27 -7.89 79.90
CA GLU A 301 9.59 -8.58 78.64
C GLU A 301 8.79 -9.90 78.44
N GLU A 302 8.41 -10.59 79.51
CA GLU A 302 7.72 -11.90 79.44
C GLU A 302 6.25 -11.76 79.03
N GLU A 303 5.53 -10.74 79.51
CA GLU A 303 4.12 -10.49 79.14
C GLU A 303 3.97 -10.02 77.68
N ILE A 304 4.97 -9.31 77.16
CA ILE A 304 4.98 -8.82 75.78
C ILE A 304 5.16 -9.99 74.83
N VAL A 305 6.06 -10.93 75.14
CA VAL A 305 6.31 -12.13 74.32
C VAL A 305 5.10 -13.06 74.31
N GLU A 306 4.43 -13.25 75.44
CA GLU A 306 3.23 -14.10 75.54
C GLU A 306 2.05 -13.51 74.75
N LYS A 307 1.84 -12.19 74.81
CA LYS A 307 0.84 -11.48 73.98
C LYS A 307 1.16 -11.50 72.48
N ILE A 308 2.44 -11.52 72.09
CA ILE A 308 2.84 -11.65 70.68
C ILE A 308 2.54 -13.08 70.18
N LEU A 309 2.87 -14.11 70.96
CA LEU A 309 2.60 -15.51 70.64
C LEU A 309 1.10 -15.81 70.52
N GLU A 310 0.27 -15.37 71.48
CA GLU A 310 -1.19 -15.55 71.39
C GLU A 310 -1.81 -14.80 70.20
N ARG A 311 -1.21 -13.69 69.78
CA ARG A 311 -1.69 -12.88 68.64
C ARG A 311 -1.23 -13.44 67.30
N GLU A 312 -0.03 -14.04 67.24
CA GLU A 312 0.45 -14.81 66.09
C GLU A 312 -0.38 -16.08 65.89
N GLU A 313 -0.71 -16.82 66.95
CA GLU A 313 -1.56 -18.02 66.87
C GLU A 313 -3.00 -17.70 66.41
N ASN A 314 -3.58 -16.58 66.88
CA ASN A 314 -4.89 -16.13 66.42
C ASN A 314 -4.86 -15.60 64.98
N MET A 315 -3.78 -14.91 64.55
CA MET A 315 -3.62 -14.49 63.16
C MET A 315 -3.40 -15.67 62.20
N GLU A 316 -2.68 -16.72 62.60
CA GLU A 316 -2.50 -17.92 61.77
C GLU A 316 -3.80 -18.72 61.59
N GLN A 317 -4.71 -18.68 62.57
CA GLN A 317 -6.04 -19.26 62.45
C GLN A 317 -6.96 -18.44 61.53
N ASP A 318 -7.00 -17.11 61.69
CA ASP A 318 -7.82 -16.21 60.87
C ASP A 318 -7.32 -16.10 59.41
N GLU A 319 -5.99 -16.10 59.17
CA GLU A 319 -5.41 -16.05 57.81
C GLU A 319 -5.78 -17.29 56.96
N SER A 320 -6.11 -18.43 57.59
CA SER A 320 -6.44 -19.66 56.86
C SER A 320 -7.91 -19.76 56.41
N GLU A 321 -8.84 -19.11 57.12
CA GLU A 321 -10.27 -19.12 56.80
C GLU A 321 -10.68 -17.91 55.93
N ASP A 322 -9.99 -16.78 56.06
CA ASP A 322 -10.32 -15.54 55.36
C ASP A 322 -9.65 -15.39 53.97
N GLU A 323 -8.52 -16.05 53.68
CA GLU A 323 -7.79 -15.82 52.43
C GLU A 323 -8.56 -16.24 51.16
N GLU A 324 -9.28 -17.37 51.18
CA GLU A 324 -10.09 -17.82 50.04
C GLU A 324 -11.35 -16.94 49.85
N GLU A 325 -11.96 -16.50 50.95
CA GLU A 325 -13.16 -15.66 50.92
C GLU A 325 -12.85 -14.20 50.54
N ILE A 326 -11.72 -13.66 51.01
CA ILE A 326 -11.20 -12.34 50.64
C ILE A 326 -10.72 -12.33 49.18
N GLN A 327 -10.09 -13.40 48.69
CA GLN A 327 -9.72 -13.50 47.27
C GLN A 327 -10.97 -13.56 46.36
N GLU A 328 -12.00 -14.34 46.70
CA GLU A 328 -13.25 -14.35 45.95
C GLU A 328 -13.98 -12.99 46.00
N LYS A 329 -14.00 -12.31 47.14
CA LYS A 329 -14.61 -10.97 47.29
C LYS A 329 -13.82 -9.92 46.51
N ARG A 330 -12.48 -9.99 46.51
CA ARG A 330 -11.61 -9.11 45.70
C ARG A 330 -11.81 -9.35 44.20
N GLU A 331 -11.85 -10.60 43.74
CA GLU A 331 -12.13 -10.93 42.33
C GLU A 331 -13.54 -10.48 41.91
N LYS A 332 -14.57 -10.70 42.74
CA LYS A 332 -15.94 -10.23 42.48
C LYS A 332 -16.03 -8.70 42.46
N ALA A 333 -15.33 -8.01 43.37
CA ALA A 333 -15.27 -6.55 43.42
C ALA A 333 -14.51 -5.96 42.22
N GLU A 334 -13.44 -6.61 41.78
CA GLU A 334 -12.67 -6.24 40.60
C GLU A 334 -13.50 -6.43 39.32
N ILE A 335 -14.21 -7.56 39.19
CA ILE A 335 -15.16 -7.81 38.08
C ILE A 335 -16.31 -6.78 38.08
N ALA A 336 -16.83 -6.41 39.25
CA ALA A 336 -17.90 -5.41 39.37
C ALA A 336 -17.40 -4.00 39.03
N ARG A 337 -16.18 -3.63 39.44
CA ARG A 337 -15.54 -2.35 39.09
C ARG A 337 -15.24 -2.26 37.60
N VAL A 338 -14.74 -3.33 36.98
CA VAL A 338 -14.52 -3.41 35.53
C VAL A 338 -15.84 -3.27 34.77
N LYS A 339 -16.93 -3.91 35.22
CA LYS A 339 -18.27 -3.74 34.64
C LYS A 339 -18.78 -2.30 34.74
N LYS A 340 -18.64 -1.64 35.89
CA LYS A 340 -19.00 -0.21 36.06
C LYS A 340 -18.16 0.72 35.18
N LEU A 341 -16.88 0.41 34.99
CA LEU A 341 -15.98 1.19 34.12
C LEU A 341 -16.37 1.03 32.64
N ILE A 342 -16.68 -0.19 32.18
CA ILE A 342 -17.21 -0.47 30.84
C ILE A 342 -18.53 0.28 30.61
N GLU A 343 -19.37 0.38 31.63
CA GLU A 343 -20.65 1.09 31.55
C GLU A 343 -20.47 2.62 31.49
N LYS A 344 -19.50 3.19 32.22
CA LYS A 344 -19.10 4.61 32.12
C LYS A 344 -18.38 4.95 30.81
N LEU A 345 -17.66 3.99 30.22
CA LEU A 345 -16.96 4.12 28.94
C LEU A 345 -17.88 3.90 27.73
N LYS A 346 -19.15 3.49 27.92
CA LYS A 346 -20.15 3.56 26.84
C LYS A 346 -20.34 5.03 26.49
N PRO A 347 -20.00 5.47 25.27
CA PRO A 347 -20.25 6.85 24.89
C PRO A 347 -21.76 7.13 24.95
N GLY A 348 -22.11 8.35 25.37
CA GLY A 348 -23.48 8.85 25.35
C GLY A 348 -24.18 8.63 23.99
N LYS A 349 -25.50 8.79 23.97
CA LYS A 349 -26.45 8.35 22.91
C LYS A 349 -26.03 8.61 21.44
N GLU A 350 -25.06 9.49 21.15
CA GLU A 350 -24.51 9.74 19.82
C GLU A 350 -23.48 8.70 19.32
N GLY A 351 -22.87 7.90 20.19
CA GLY A 351 -21.90 6.85 19.82
C GLY A 351 -22.51 5.51 19.40
N LYS A 352 -23.82 5.34 19.55
CA LYS A 352 -24.53 4.04 19.36
C LYS A 352 -24.52 3.51 17.91
N LYS A 353 -24.09 4.29 16.92
CA LYS A 353 -24.06 3.85 15.51
C LYS A 353 -22.80 3.10 15.07
N LEU A 354 -21.74 3.02 15.88
CA LEU A 354 -20.41 2.56 15.41
C LEU A 354 -19.90 1.24 15.98
N VAL A 355 -20.61 0.58 16.90
CA VAL A 355 -20.16 -0.70 17.45
C VAL A 355 -21.21 -1.77 17.17
N LYS A 356 -21.24 -2.27 15.93
CA LYS A 356 -21.84 -3.59 15.68
C LYS A 356 -21.01 -4.62 16.44
N GLN A 357 -21.70 -5.38 17.28
CA GLN A 357 -21.18 -6.45 18.13
C GLN A 357 -20.22 -7.36 17.35
N LYS A 358 -19.00 -7.53 17.89
CA LYS A 358 -18.28 -8.78 17.71
C LYS A 358 -18.54 -9.61 18.96
N ASP A 359 -19.35 -10.64 18.82
CA ASP A 359 -19.61 -11.61 19.87
C ASP A 359 -18.31 -12.36 20.19
N PHE A 360 -17.76 -12.12 21.38
CA PHE A 360 -16.77 -13.01 21.96
C PHE A 360 -17.51 -14.13 22.69
N LYS A 361 -17.60 -15.30 22.04
CA LYS A 361 -17.93 -16.56 22.71
C LYS A 361 -16.87 -16.83 23.79
N SER A 362 -17.35 -17.22 24.96
CA SER A 362 -16.60 -17.63 26.14
C SER A 362 -15.64 -18.79 25.84
N GLY A 363 -14.39 -18.46 25.53
CA GLY A 363 -13.27 -19.40 25.50
C GLY A 363 -12.64 -19.53 26.86
N LYS A 364 -12.74 -20.70 27.50
CA LYS A 364 -11.93 -21.11 28.65
C LYS A 364 -10.44 -20.95 28.33
N ILE A 365 -9.75 -20.06 29.04
CA ILE A 365 -8.28 -19.99 29.03
C ILE A 365 -7.79 -20.85 30.20
N ILE A 366 -7.23 -22.01 29.85
CA ILE A 366 -6.47 -22.89 30.74
C ILE A 366 -5.11 -22.22 31.00
N LYS A 367 -4.84 -21.76 32.23
CA LYS A 367 -3.49 -21.40 32.66
C LYS A 367 -2.69 -22.67 32.98
N LYS A 368 -1.59 -22.85 32.24
CA LYS A 368 -0.50 -23.81 32.52
C LYS A 368 0.15 -23.46 33.86
N GLY A 369 0.30 -24.46 34.73
CA GLY A 369 1.20 -24.38 35.89
C GLY A 369 0.79 -25.25 37.08
N LYS A 370 0.98 -26.57 37.00
CA LYS A 370 1.05 -27.43 38.21
C LYS A 370 2.20 -28.43 38.10
N THR A 371 3.23 -28.12 38.87
CA THR A 371 4.22 -28.95 39.58
C THR A 371 4.29 -30.46 39.26
N LYS A 372 5.50 -30.91 38.92
CA LYS A 372 5.89 -32.30 38.58
C LYS A 372 5.66 -33.36 39.67
N LYS A 373 5.28 -33.01 40.90
CA LYS A 373 5.12 -33.98 42.01
C LYS A 373 3.77 -34.71 42.03
N GLY A 374 2.69 -34.13 41.49
CA GLY A 374 1.35 -34.75 41.52
C GLY A 374 1.12 -35.90 40.52
N LYS A 375 1.91 -35.97 39.43
CA LYS A 375 1.73 -36.97 38.37
C LYS A 375 2.32 -38.35 38.69
N MET A 376 3.31 -38.45 39.58
CA MET A 376 3.86 -39.76 40.00
C MET A 376 2.86 -40.55 40.85
N ILE A 377 2.13 -39.88 41.75
CA ILE A 377 1.26 -40.55 42.73
C ILE A 377 0.00 -41.12 42.06
N GLN A 378 -0.49 -40.50 40.99
CA GLN A 378 -1.64 -41.01 40.22
C GLN A 378 -1.28 -42.19 39.30
N ASN A 379 -0.04 -42.26 38.78
CA ASN A 379 0.41 -43.37 37.94
C ASN A 379 0.71 -44.65 38.76
N ILE A 380 1.12 -44.53 40.02
CA ILE A 380 1.30 -45.68 40.92
C ILE A 380 -0.06 -46.28 41.35
N LYS A 381 -1.10 -45.44 41.51
CA LYS A 381 -2.46 -45.92 41.83
C LYS A 381 -3.19 -46.55 40.62
N LYS A 382 -2.88 -46.13 39.39
CA LYS A 382 -3.45 -46.75 38.17
C LYS A 382 -2.81 -48.11 37.84
N THR A 383 -1.50 -48.26 38.02
CA THR A 383 -0.81 -49.54 37.76
C THR A 383 -1.22 -50.64 38.74
N LYS A 384 -1.45 -50.33 40.03
CA LYS A 384 -1.98 -51.29 41.01
C LYS A 384 -3.44 -51.73 40.79
N LYS A 385 -4.26 -50.94 40.07
CA LYS A 385 -5.66 -51.30 39.73
C LYS A 385 -5.78 -52.16 38.47
N LEU A 386 -4.76 -52.17 37.60
CA LEU A 386 -4.75 -52.96 36.37
C LEU A 386 -4.24 -54.39 36.59
N THR A 387 -3.41 -54.63 37.61
CA THR A 387 -2.91 -55.98 37.94
C THR A 387 -3.93 -56.87 38.67
N THR A 388 -5.01 -56.30 39.22
CA THR A 388 -6.05 -57.06 39.95
C THR A 388 -7.22 -57.53 39.09
N LYS A 389 -7.28 -57.16 37.80
CA LYS A 389 -8.37 -57.56 36.88
C LYS A 389 -7.98 -58.65 35.87
N VAL A 390 -6.80 -59.24 36.00
CA VAL A 390 -6.38 -60.40 35.19
C VAL A 390 -6.01 -61.54 36.14
N LYS A 391 -7.02 -62.11 36.78
CA LYS A 391 -7.01 -63.45 37.39
C LYS A 391 -8.45 -63.79 37.74
N VAL A 392 -9.08 -64.49 36.81
CA VAL A 392 -10.01 -65.64 36.88
C VAL A 392 -10.55 -65.84 35.48
#